data_AF-A0A924VT07-F1
#
_entry.id   AF-A0A924VT07-F1
#
_cell.length_a   1.000
_cell.length_b   1.000
_cell.length_c   1.000
_cell.angle_alpha   90.00
_cell.angle_beta   90.00
_cell.angle_gamma   90.00
#
_symmetry.space_group_name_H-M   'P 1'
#
loop_
_entity.id
_entity.type
_entity.pdbx_description
1 polymer ?
#
loop_
_entity_poly.entity_id
_entity_poly.type
_entity_poly.pdbx_seq_one_letter_code
_entity_poly.pdbx_strand_id
1 'polypeptide(L)'
;MVATTARGEARRTALQDAVIRVLEHGGPGTVTHRAVTAEAGVPLAAATYYFANIDDLVVSALLGVTAQQVAMFAPPSGGGGLANLAAVLHHWVYGSRASAEL
;
A
#
# COMPACT_ATOMS: atom_id res chain seq x y z
N MET A 1 -17.31 5.27 -14.87
CA MET A 1 -16.56 4.28 -14.07
C MET A 1 -16.24 3.10 -14.97
N VAL A 2 -14.99 2.98 -15.42
CA VAL A 2 -14.56 1.80 -16.20
C VAL A 2 -14.43 0.63 -15.20
N ALA A 3 -15.11 -0.48 -15.46
CA ALA A 3 -15.02 -1.67 -14.61
C ALA A 3 -13.58 -2.22 -14.67
N THR A 4 -12.82 -2.04 -13.59
CA THR A 4 -11.50 -2.64 -13.44
C THR A 4 -11.69 -4.15 -13.26
N THR A 5 -11.22 -4.93 -14.23
CA THR A 5 -11.20 -6.39 -14.10
C THR A 5 -10.34 -6.79 -12.89
N ALA A 6 -10.66 -7.89 -12.22
CA ALA A 6 -9.90 -8.37 -11.05
C ALA A 6 -8.40 -8.53 -11.33
N ARG A 7 -8.04 -8.91 -12.57
CA ARG A 7 -6.65 -9.00 -13.03
C ARG A 7 -5.97 -7.64 -13.17
N GLY A 8 -6.74 -6.62 -13.57
CA GLY A 8 -6.24 -5.25 -13.66
C GLY A 8 -5.95 -4.66 -12.29
N GLU A 9 -6.84 -4.90 -11.33
CA GLU A 9 -6.64 -4.46 -9.95
C GLU A 9 -5.43 -5.14 -9.31
N ALA A 10 -5.29 -6.47 -9.47
CA ALA A 10 -4.13 -7.19 -8.96
C ALA A 10 -2.79 -6.65 -9.49
N ARG A 11 -2.73 -6.23 -10.76
CA ARG A 11 -1.52 -5.61 -11.33
C ARG A 11 -1.27 -4.20 -10.79
N ARG A 12 -2.34 -3.43 -10.58
CA ARG A 12 -2.24 -2.11 -9.95
C ARG A 12 -1.67 -2.23 -8.54
N THR A 13 -2.18 -3.16 -7.73
CA THR A 13 -1.67 -3.44 -6.39
C THR A 13 -0.22 -3.92 -6.43
N ALA A 14 0.14 -4.84 -7.34
CA ALA A 14 1.51 -5.31 -7.47
C ALA A 14 2.51 -4.17 -7.78
N LEU A 15 2.11 -3.20 -8.61
CA LEU A 15 2.92 -2.00 -8.88
C LEU A 15 3.05 -1.11 -7.64
N GLN A 16 1.98 -0.92 -6.87
CA GLN A 16 2.02 -0.13 -5.64
C GLN A 16 2.96 -0.76 -4.60
N ASP A 17 2.85 -2.07 -4.36
CA ASP A 17 3.70 -2.78 -3.41
C ASP A 17 5.18 -2.73 -3.84
N ALA A 18 5.44 -2.83 -5.14
CA ALA A 18 6.79 -2.73 -5.68
C ALA A 18 7.42 -1.35 -5.47
N VAL A 19 6.65 -0.26 -5.51
CA VAL A 19 7.16 1.08 -5.14
C VAL A 19 7.68 1.07 -3.71
N ILE A 20 6.90 0.52 -2.77
CA ILE A 20 7.27 0.48 -1.36
C ILE A 20 8.56 -0.32 -1.17
N ARG A 21 8.66 -1.50 -1.79
CA ARG A 21 9.89 -2.30 -1.75
C ARG A 21 11.10 -1.56 -2.34
N VAL A 22 10.96 -0.91 -3.50
CA VAL A 22 12.07 -0.13 -4.07
C VAL A 22 12.50 1.01 -3.13
N LEU A 23 11.54 1.70 -2.53
CA LEU A 23 11.81 2.75 -1.54
C LEU A 23 12.55 2.23 -0.30
N GLU A 24 12.14 1.07 0.23
CA GLU A 24 12.77 0.45 1.40
C GLU A 24 14.23 0.07 1.15
N HIS A 25 14.55 -0.44 -0.05
CA HIS A 25 15.90 -0.91 -0.37
C HIS A 25 16.83 0.22 -0.85
N GLY A 26 16.31 1.20 -1.60
CA GLY A 26 17.14 2.17 -2.32
C GLY A 26 16.84 3.63 -2.02
N GLY A 27 15.77 3.93 -1.28
CA GLY A 27 15.31 5.28 -1.02
C GLY A 27 14.70 5.99 -2.25
N PRO A 28 14.26 7.25 -2.09
CA PRO A 28 13.42 7.95 -3.08
C PRO A 28 14.02 8.07 -4.48
N GLY A 29 15.33 8.28 -4.59
CA GLY A 29 16.01 8.47 -5.87
C GLY A 29 16.09 7.23 -6.76
N THR A 30 15.75 6.05 -6.23
CA THR A 30 15.81 4.78 -6.97
C THR A 30 14.51 4.41 -7.66
N VAL A 31 13.42 5.12 -7.34
CA VAL A 31 12.10 4.83 -7.89
C VAL A 31 12.02 5.31 -9.33
N THR A 32 12.00 4.33 -10.25
CA THR A 32 11.81 4.56 -11.68
C THR A 32 10.80 3.56 -12.22
N HIS A 33 10.14 3.88 -13.34
CA HIS A 33 9.23 2.93 -14.02
C HIS A 33 9.87 1.56 -14.23
N ARG A 34 11.15 1.54 -14.60
CA ARG A 34 11.88 0.31 -14.85
C ARG A 34 12.16 -0.47 -13.57
N ALA A 35 12.62 0.19 -12.50
CA ALA A 35 12.85 -0.46 -11.21
C ALA A 35 11.55 -1.05 -10.64
N VAL A 36 10.47 -0.27 -10.67
CA VAL A 36 9.17 -0.70 -10.11
C VAL A 36 8.55 -1.83 -10.92
N THR A 37 8.57 -1.77 -12.25
CA THR A 37 7.98 -2.84 -13.09
C THR A 37 8.79 -4.14 -13.01
N ALA A 38 10.12 -4.04 -12.89
CA ALA A 38 10.98 -5.19 -12.62
C ALA A 38 10.65 -5.82 -11.26
N GLU A 39 10.56 -5.01 -10.21
CA GLU A 39 10.21 -5.44 -8.85
C GLU A 39 8.78 -6.03 -8.75
N ALA A 40 7.84 -5.51 -9.54
CA ALA A 40 6.47 -6.03 -9.63
C ALA A 40 6.34 -7.28 -10.50
N GLY A 41 7.37 -7.64 -11.28
CA GLY A 41 7.30 -8.75 -12.24
C GLY A 41 6.29 -8.52 -13.38
N VAL A 42 6.04 -7.26 -13.75
CA VAL A 42 5.08 -6.90 -14.81
C VAL A 42 5.78 -6.23 -16.00
N PRO A 43 5.17 -6.26 -17.21
CA PRO A 43 5.73 -5.56 -18.36
C PRO A 43 5.83 -4.04 -18.13
N LEU A 44 6.83 -3.38 -18.70
CA LEU A 44 7.03 -1.93 -18.58
C LEU A 44 5.78 -1.13 -18.99
N ALA A 45 5.08 -1.58 -20.04
CA ALA A 45 3.85 -0.96 -20.54
C ALA A 45 2.68 -0.99 -19.54
N ALA A 46 2.73 -1.85 -18.50
CA ALA A 46 1.71 -1.91 -17.47
C ALA A 46 1.71 -0.64 -16.62
N ALA A 47 2.89 -0.14 -16.23
CA ALA A 47 2.97 1.08 -15.41
C ALA A 47 2.38 2.28 -16.14
N THR A 48 2.67 2.42 -17.43
CA THR A 48 2.14 3.51 -18.28
C THR A 48 0.64 3.37 -18.60
N TYR A 49 0.07 2.17 -18.46
CA TYR A 49 -1.36 1.95 -18.61
C TYR A 49 -2.16 2.42 -17.39
N TYR A 50 -1.63 2.21 -16.18
CA TYR A 50 -2.32 2.54 -14.93
C TYR A 50 -1.97 3.94 -14.39
N PHE A 51 -0.78 4.46 -14.71
CA PHE A 51 -0.25 5.70 -14.15
C PHE A 51 0.34 6.57 -15.26
N ALA A 52 0.06 7.87 -15.23
CA ALA A 52 0.52 8.78 -16.28
C ALA A 52 2.02 9.09 -16.15
N ASN A 53 2.54 9.11 -14.91
CA ASN A 53 3.95 9.32 -14.62
C ASN A 53 4.39 8.56 -13.35
N ILE A 54 5.67 8.66 -13.00
CA ILE A 54 6.23 7.95 -11.83
C ILE A 54 5.71 8.52 -10.51
N ASP A 55 5.46 9.82 -10.43
CA ASP A 55 4.95 10.48 -9.23
C ASP A 55 3.52 10.03 -8.92
N ASP A 56 2.66 9.88 -9.93
CA ASP A 56 1.31 9.34 -9.78
C ASP A 56 1.32 7.93 -9.19
N LEU A 57 2.28 7.11 -9.63
CA LEU A 57 2.48 5.75 -9.11
C LEU A 57 2.94 5.79 -7.65
N VAL A 58 3.90 6.66 -7.32
CA VAL A 58 4.38 6.84 -5.94
C VAL A 58 3.28 7.32 -5.02
N VAL A 59 2.56 8.38 -5.41
CA VAL A 59 1.43 8.92 -4.66
C VAL A 59 0.36 7.84 -4.47
N SER A 60 0.05 7.07 -5.51
CA SER A 60 -0.94 6.00 -5.39
C SER A 60 -0.50 4.90 -4.43
N ALA A 61 0.78 4.53 -4.40
CA ALA A 61 1.32 3.56 -3.45
C ALA A 61 1.24 4.09 -2.01
N LEU A 62 1.65 5.33 -1.77
CA LEU A 62 1.60 5.97 -0.45
C LEU A 62 0.18 6.12 0.07
N LEU A 63 -0.78 6.49 -0.80
CA LEU A 63 -2.19 6.52 -0.45
C LEU A 63 -2.72 5.12 -0.11
N GLY A 64 -2.28 4.08 -0.81
CA GLY A 64 -2.62 2.69 -0.52
C GLY A 64 -2.16 2.27 0.88
N VAL A 65 -0.89 2.50 1.20
CA VAL A 65 -0.32 2.21 2.53
C VAL A 65 -1.04 3.02 3.62
N THR A 66 -1.31 4.30 3.36
CA THR A 66 -2.03 5.16 4.31
C THR A 66 -3.45 4.64 4.55
N ALA A 67 -4.16 4.19 3.51
CA ALA A 67 -5.48 3.60 3.66
C ALA A 67 -5.44 2.30 4.47
N GLN A 68 -4.41 1.46 4.26
CA GLN A 68 -4.19 0.25 5.06
C GLN A 68 -3.93 0.58 6.54
N GLN A 69 -3.09 1.60 6.81
CA GLN A 69 -2.82 2.08 8.16
C GLN A 69 -4.10 2.64 8.82
N VAL A 70 -4.87 3.46 8.11
CA VAL A 70 -6.13 4.01 8.63
C VAL A 70 -7.14 2.90 8.91
N ALA A 71 -7.24 1.88 8.06
CA ALA A 71 -8.09 0.72 8.29
C ALA A 71 -7.67 -0.06 9.54
N MET A 72 -6.37 -0.12 9.85
CA MET A 72 -5.85 -0.73 11.09
C MET A 72 -6.28 0.07 12.35
N PHE A 73 -6.45 1.39 12.23
CA PHE A 73 -6.95 2.25 13.31
C PHE A 73 -8.47 2.41 13.34
N ALA A 74 -9.18 1.82 12.37
CA ALA A 74 -10.63 1.92 12.32
C ALA A 74 -11.23 1.18 13.53
N PRO A 75 -12.07 1.84 14.34
CA PRO A 75 -12.66 1.19 15.50
C PRO A 75 -13.52 0.00 15.05
N PRO A 76 -13.48 -1.14 15.76
CA PRO A 76 -14.45 -2.18 15.55
C PRO A 76 -15.84 -1.56 15.71
N SER A 77 -16.75 -1.88 14.78
CA SER A 77 -18.09 -1.32 14.75
C SER A 77 -18.82 -1.61 16.07
N GLY A 78 -18.86 -0.62 16.95
CA GLY A 78 -19.48 -0.74 18.28
C GLY A 78 -19.10 0.40 19.21
N GLY A 79 -20.01 1.38 19.36
CA GLY A 79 -20.02 2.39 20.44
C GLY A 79 -18.83 3.36 20.52
N GLY A 80 -19.12 4.66 20.55
CA GLY A 80 -18.10 5.67 20.88
C GLY A 80 -17.68 5.60 22.36
N GLY A 81 -16.42 5.91 22.66
CA GLY A 81 -15.93 6.07 24.04
C GLY A 81 -14.48 5.62 24.26
N LEU A 82 -13.92 5.98 25.42
CA LEU A 82 -12.54 5.64 25.81
C LEU A 82 -12.28 4.13 25.90
N ALA A 83 -13.29 3.32 26.23
CA ALA A 83 -13.17 1.86 26.28
C ALA A 83 -12.93 1.25 24.89
N ASN A 84 -13.60 1.76 23.85
CA ASN A 84 -13.38 1.32 22.48
C ASN A 84 -12.00 1.79 21.97
N LEU A 85 -11.62 3.04 22.28
CA LEU A 85 -10.27 3.54 21.98
C LEU A 85 -9.19 2.68 22.65
N ALA A 86 -9.37 2.31 23.93
CA ALA A 86 -8.44 1.45 24.65
C ALA A 86 -8.36 0.04 24.04
N ALA A 87 -9.48 -0.53 23.57
CA ALA A 87 -9.50 -1.82 22.89
C ALA A 87 -8.74 -1.79 21.54
N VAL A 88 -8.95 -0.74 20.73
CA VAL A 88 -8.21 -0.53 19.47
C VAL A 88 -6.71 -0.38 19.73
N LEU A 89 -6.33 0.47 20.69
CA LEU A 89 -4.93 0.68 21.06
C LEU A 89 -4.29 -0.60 21.62
N HIS A 90 -5.00 -1.35 22.46
CA HIS A 90 -4.51 -2.62 22.99
C HIS A 90 -4.29 -3.63 21.86
N HIS A 91 -5.27 -3.82 20.98
CA HIS A 91 -5.13 -4.70 19.82
C HIS A 91 -3.92 -4.30 18.96
N TRP A 92 -3.73 -3.01 18.73
CA TRP A 92 -2.64 -2.48 17.92
C TRP A 92 -1.26 -2.64 18.58
N VAL A 93 -1.10 -2.21 19.84
CA VAL A 93 0.19 -2.26 20.56
C VAL A 93 0.69 -3.69 20.72
N TYR A 94 -0.22 -4.65 20.97
CA TYR A 94 0.16 -6.05 21.17
C TYR A 94 0.15 -6.87 19.88
N GLY A 95 -0.59 -6.46 18.84
CA GLY A 95 -0.62 -7.12 17.53
C GLY A 95 0.51 -6.69 16.59
N SER A 96 0.90 -5.41 16.61
CA SER A 96 1.89 -4.83 15.68
C SER A 96 3.33 -5.31 15.91
N ARG A 97 3.69 -5.75 17.12
CA ARG A 97 5.01 -6.34 17.40
C ARG A 97 5.18 -7.73 16.80
N ALA A 98 4.10 -8.46 16.54
CA ALA A 98 4.17 -9.82 15.99
C ALA A 98 4.51 -9.86 14.49
N SER A 99 4.34 -8.74 13.76
CA SER A 99 4.64 -8.65 12.32
C SER A 99 6.04 -8.10 12.00
N ALA A 100 6.80 -7.66 13.00
CA ALA A 100 8.14 -7.10 12.83
C ALA A 100 9.26 -8.15 13.01
N GLU A 101 8.91 -9.43 13.19
CA GLU A 101 9.85 -10.54 13.44
C GLU A 101 9.90 -11.61 12.31
N LEU A 102 9.61 -11.24 11.06
CA LEU A 102 9.83 -12.12 9.89
C LEU A 102 10.64 -11.40 8.82
#